data_AF-A0A971WJD0-F1
#
_entry.id   AF-A0A971WJD0-F1
#
_cell.length_a   1.000
_cell.length_b   1.000
_cell.length_c   1.000
_cell.angle_alpha   90.00
_cell.angle_beta   90.00
_cell.angle_gamma   90.00
#
_symmetry.space_group_name_H-M   'P 1'
#
loop_
_entity.id
_entity.type
_entity.pdbx_description
1 polymer ?
#
loop_
_entity_poly.entity_id
_entity_poly.type
_entity_poly.pdbx_seq_one_letter_code
_entity_poly.pdbx_strand_id
1 'polypeptide(L)'
;ALTPLFSLFGGTNNVFAENIEPTVMGLAVGFFLENYSLREKVVKKSKILRARSKEAGKEELALVDVVVVEKASVGARAVWEPELVRLIVVTQSSPLKIGLSSVVGRLISISPEEERGAVVELGEGGEMVKAPIAPGLVEEIKIRRWEFLPLGASISLPCQRGVLALDGEREIILREGENWEIRLEDTGPRRVDVEKLMSLVQERSVING
;
A
#
# COMPACT_ATOMS: atom_id res chain seq x y z
N ALA A 1 8.70 4.10 23.02
CA ALA A 1 7.78 3.17 22.34
C ALA A 1 7.04 3.93 21.24
N LEU A 2 6.96 3.40 20.01
CA LEU A 2 6.27 4.06 18.88
C LEU A 2 4.75 4.20 19.12
N THR A 3 4.19 5.40 19.09
CA THR A 3 2.74 5.63 19.29
C THR A 3 1.92 4.90 18.20
N PRO A 4 0.94 4.04 18.54
CA PRO A 4 0.04 3.44 17.57
C PRO A 4 -0.80 4.49 16.81
N LEU A 5 -1.07 4.21 15.54
CA LEU A 5 -1.85 5.06 14.66
C LEU A 5 -3.29 4.53 14.53
N PHE A 6 -4.24 5.47 14.52
CA PHE A 6 -5.62 5.26 14.10
C PHE A 6 -5.77 5.91 12.72
N SER A 7 -6.04 5.12 11.69
CA SER A 7 -6.11 5.61 10.31
C SER A 7 -7.55 5.89 9.90
N LEU A 8 -7.87 7.17 9.75
CA LEU A 8 -9.17 7.63 9.26
C LEU A 8 -9.13 7.94 7.78
N PHE A 9 -10.20 7.58 7.08
CA PHE A 9 -10.41 8.01 5.72
C PHE A 9 -10.68 9.53 5.65
N GLY A 10 -9.82 10.27 4.97
CA GLY A 10 -9.89 11.73 4.83
C GLY A 10 -10.32 12.23 3.44
N GLY A 11 -10.77 11.35 2.54
CA GLY A 11 -11.18 11.70 1.18
C GLY A 11 -10.27 11.16 0.06
N THR A 12 -9.09 10.62 0.38
CA THR A 12 -8.26 9.88 -0.57
C THR A 12 -8.41 8.37 -0.35
N ASN A 13 -8.71 7.63 -1.42
CA ASN A 13 -8.97 6.18 -1.41
C ASN A 13 -7.70 5.34 -1.27
N ASN A 14 -6.82 5.73 -0.36
CA ASN A 14 -5.69 4.91 0.03
C ASN A 14 -6.20 3.65 0.77
N VAL A 15 -5.63 2.49 0.46
CA VAL A 15 -6.01 1.20 1.08
C VAL A 15 -5.52 1.07 2.53
N PHE A 16 -4.65 1.98 2.98
CA PHE A 16 -4.14 2.01 4.35
C PHE A 16 -5.17 2.48 5.40
N ALA A 17 -6.14 3.32 5.03
CA ALA A 17 -7.12 3.88 5.96
C ALA A 17 -8.41 3.05 6.02
N GLU A 18 -8.99 2.96 7.21
CA GLU A 18 -10.26 2.29 7.44
C GLU A 18 -11.42 3.21 7.07
N ASN A 19 -12.46 2.65 6.47
CA ASN A 19 -13.69 3.38 6.18
C ASN A 19 -14.61 3.34 7.40
N ILE A 20 -14.16 3.96 8.48
CA ILE A 20 -14.89 4.05 9.76
C ILE A 20 -15.34 5.49 9.96
N GLU A 21 -16.57 5.63 10.43
CA GLU A 21 -17.15 6.93 10.73
C GLU A 21 -16.34 7.63 11.86
N PRO A 22 -15.98 8.93 11.72
CA PRO A 22 -15.10 9.62 12.67
C PRO A 22 -15.55 9.61 14.13
N THR A 23 -16.86 9.66 14.42
CA THR A 23 -17.40 9.58 15.79
C THR A 23 -17.12 8.21 16.40
N VAL A 24 -17.33 7.12 15.65
CA VAL A 24 -16.99 5.76 16.07
C VAL A 24 -15.48 5.64 16.32
N MET A 25 -14.65 6.26 15.48
CA MET A 25 -13.20 6.29 15.71
C MET A 25 -12.84 7.02 17.01
N GLY A 26 -13.48 8.16 17.30
CA GLY A 26 -13.27 8.87 18.57
C GLY A 26 -13.62 8.00 19.78
N LEU A 27 -14.73 7.27 19.71
CA LEU A 27 -15.12 6.31 20.74
C LEU A 27 -14.09 5.18 20.90
N ALA A 28 -13.61 4.61 19.78
CA ALA A 28 -12.59 3.57 19.78
C ALA A 28 -11.29 4.05 20.41
N VAL A 29 -10.86 5.29 20.14
CA VAL A 29 -9.68 5.90 20.80
C VAL A 29 -9.89 5.96 22.31
N GLY A 30 -11.08 6.40 22.77
CA GLY A 30 -11.42 6.41 24.20
C GLY A 30 -11.28 5.03 24.83
N PHE A 31 -11.91 4.01 24.25
CA PHE A 31 -11.81 2.64 24.74
C PHE A 31 -10.38 2.09 24.71
N PHE A 32 -9.59 2.41 23.68
CA PHE A 32 -8.19 2.00 23.59
C PHE A 32 -7.34 2.59 24.72
N LEU A 33 -7.61 3.85 25.07
CA LEU A 33 -6.91 4.54 26.16
C LEU A 33 -7.25 3.92 27.52
N GLU A 34 -8.52 3.60 27.76
CA GLU A 34 -9.00 2.99 29.01
C GLU A 34 -8.62 1.51 29.17
N ASN A 35 -8.52 0.76 28.07
CA ASN A 35 -8.36 -0.70 28.10
C ASN A 35 -6.92 -1.15 27.75
N TYR A 36 -5.98 -0.89 28.65
CA TYR A 36 -4.57 -1.27 28.48
C TYR A 36 -4.35 -2.75 28.10
N SER A 37 -5.14 -3.66 28.68
CA SER A 37 -5.04 -5.11 28.41
C SER A 37 -5.51 -5.54 27.02
N LEU A 38 -6.21 -4.67 26.28
CA LEU A 38 -6.61 -4.96 24.90
C LEU A 38 -5.54 -4.52 23.88
N ARG A 39 -4.64 -3.61 24.25
CA ARG A 39 -3.73 -2.95 23.30
C ARG A 39 -2.88 -3.93 22.51
N GLU A 40 -2.30 -4.94 23.17
CA GLU A 40 -1.48 -5.96 22.48
C GLU A 40 -2.27 -6.83 21.50
N LYS A 41 -3.59 -6.96 21.72
CA LYS A 41 -4.47 -7.78 20.86
C LYS A 41 -4.92 -7.04 19.60
N VAL A 42 -4.93 -5.72 19.65
CA VAL A 42 -5.51 -4.86 18.59
C VAL A 42 -4.45 -4.04 17.86
N VAL A 43 -3.23 -3.93 18.38
CA VAL A 43 -2.13 -3.24 17.69
C VAL A 43 -1.38 -4.24 16.81
N LYS A 44 -1.35 -3.98 15.51
CA LYS A 44 -0.58 -4.73 14.52
C LYS A 44 0.51 -3.86 13.91
N LYS A 45 1.59 -4.46 13.45
CA LYS A 45 2.56 -3.76 12.60
C LYS A 45 2.05 -3.78 11.16
N SER A 46 2.16 -2.66 10.47
CA SER A 46 1.87 -2.59 9.05
C SER A 46 3.05 -3.07 8.22
N LYS A 47 2.74 -3.71 7.09
CA LYS A 47 3.71 -3.92 6.01
C LYS A 47 4.11 -2.58 5.39
N ILE A 48 5.32 -2.52 4.85
CA ILE A 48 5.84 -1.41 4.04
C ILE A 48 6.62 -1.95 2.85
N LEU A 49 6.75 -1.12 1.82
CA LEU A 49 7.70 -1.29 0.74
C LEU A 49 8.87 -0.34 0.97
N ARG A 50 10.07 -0.89 1.04
CA ARG A 50 11.32 -0.13 1.15
C ARG A 50 11.99 -0.12 -0.22
N ALA A 51 12.02 1.05 -0.86
CA ALA A 51 12.76 1.27 -2.09
C ALA A 51 14.15 1.80 -1.74
N ARG A 52 15.21 1.15 -2.21
CA ARG A 52 16.59 1.59 -1.94
C ARG A 52 17.52 1.42 -3.13
N SER A 53 18.51 2.29 -3.23
CA SER A 53 19.67 2.13 -4.10
C SER A 53 20.95 2.41 -3.32
N LYS A 54 21.88 1.45 -3.36
CA LYS A 54 23.18 1.59 -2.70
C LYS A 54 24.05 2.63 -3.41
N GLU A 55 24.01 2.64 -4.74
CA GLU A 55 24.76 3.55 -5.59
C GLU A 55 24.28 4.99 -5.42
N ALA A 56 22.96 5.20 -5.28
CA ALA A 56 22.40 6.51 -4.98
C ALA A 56 22.57 6.92 -3.50
N GLY A 57 22.88 5.98 -2.60
CA GLY A 57 22.87 6.19 -1.16
C GLY A 57 21.49 6.64 -0.64
N LYS A 58 20.41 6.17 -1.28
CA LYS A 58 19.03 6.61 -1.01
C LYS A 58 18.13 5.46 -0.62
N GLU A 59 17.18 5.78 0.23
CA GLU A 59 16.14 4.88 0.68
C GLU A 59 14.86 5.68 0.95
N GLU A 60 13.73 5.14 0.53
CA GLU A 60 12.40 5.71 0.73
C GLU A 60 11.38 4.61 1.03
N LEU A 61 10.28 4.99 1.68
CA LEU A 61 9.25 4.09 2.14
C LEU A 61 7.91 4.38 1.49
N ALA A 62 7.15 3.32 1.20
CA ALA A 62 5.74 3.37 0.89
C ALA A 62 4.95 2.45 1.84
N LEU A 63 3.79 2.90 2.30
CA LEU A 63 2.89 2.11 3.13
C LEU A 63 2.05 1.14 2.31
N VAL A 64 1.74 1.51 1.06
CA VAL A 64 0.80 0.79 0.21
C VAL A 64 1.45 0.35 -1.07
N ASP A 65 1.94 1.28 -1.88
CA ASP A 65 2.36 0.95 -3.23
C ASP A 65 3.60 1.70 -3.71
N VAL A 66 4.36 1.00 -4.54
CA VAL A 66 5.44 1.56 -5.34
C VAL A 66 5.15 1.25 -6.80
N VAL A 67 5.07 2.30 -7.61
CA VAL A 67 4.84 2.23 -9.05
C VAL A 67 6.11 2.65 -9.78
N VAL A 68 6.53 1.83 -10.74
CA VAL A 68 7.65 2.14 -11.64
C VAL A 68 7.09 2.62 -12.97
N VAL A 69 7.45 3.83 -13.35
CA VAL A 69 7.11 4.44 -14.63
C VAL A 69 8.37 4.62 -15.45
N GLU A 70 8.41 4.08 -16.66
CA GLU A 70 9.52 4.28 -17.59
C GLU A 70 9.29 5.55 -18.42
N LYS A 71 10.16 6.55 -18.29
CA LYS A 71 10.06 7.82 -19.03
C LYS A 71 11.43 8.35 -19.42
N ALA A 72 11.53 8.88 -20.64
CA ALA A 72 12.78 9.41 -21.21
C ALA A 72 13.12 10.84 -20.75
N SER A 73 12.16 11.62 -20.27
CA SER A 73 12.35 13.00 -19.82
C SER A 73 11.54 13.34 -18.56
N VAL A 74 12.16 14.07 -17.64
CA VAL A 74 11.57 14.51 -16.36
C VAL A 74 10.77 15.78 -16.61
N GLY A 75 9.51 15.65 -17.01
CA GLY A 75 8.61 16.78 -17.25
C GLY A 75 7.16 16.30 -17.30
N ALA A 76 6.33 16.84 -16.38
CA ALA A 76 4.96 16.43 -16.04
C ALA A 76 4.84 15.15 -15.18
N ARG A 77 3.93 15.21 -14.18
CA ARG A 77 3.62 14.15 -13.20
C ARG A 77 3.52 12.79 -13.89
N ALA A 78 4.41 11.87 -13.54
CA ALA A 78 4.63 10.62 -14.29
C ALA A 78 3.54 9.56 -14.09
N VAL A 79 2.70 9.71 -13.06
CA VAL A 79 1.82 8.63 -12.56
C VAL A 79 0.54 8.42 -13.37
N TRP A 80 0.22 9.29 -14.35
CA TRP A 80 -1.08 9.28 -15.02
C TRP A 80 -1.07 8.77 -16.47
N GLU A 81 0.05 8.20 -16.93
CA GLU A 81 0.16 7.56 -18.25
C GLU A 81 0.28 6.03 -18.04
N PRO A 82 -0.83 5.26 -18.00
CA PRO A 82 -0.78 3.84 -17.66
C PRO A 82 0.09 3.01 -18.61
N GLU A 83 0.26 3.47 -19.85
CA GLU A 83 1.11 2.84 -20.87
C GLU A 83 2.60 2.88 -20.52
N LEU A 84 3.02 3.86 -19.70
CA LEU A 84 4.40 4.03 -19.22
C LEU A 84 4.66 3.26 -17.93
N VAL A 85 3.62 2.78 -17.25
CA VAL A 85 3.75 1.99 -16.03
C VAL A 85 4.29 0.61 -16.41
N ARG A 86 5.38 0.20 -15.75
CA ARG A 86 6.05 -1.09 -15.99
C ARG A 86 5.86 -2.07 -14.85
N LEU A 87 5.76 -1.56 -13.63
CA LEU A 87 5.70 -2.36 -12.42
C LEU A 87 4.81 -1.69 -11.39
N ILE A 88 3.97 -2.47 -10.73
CA ILE A 88 3.24 -2.06 -9.53
C ILE A 88 3.54 -3.07 -8.44
N VAL A 89 4.03 -2.59 -7.30
CA VAL A 89 4.28 -3.40 -6.11
C VAL A 89 3.36 -2.91 -5.02
N VAL A 90 2.67 -3.81 -4.33
CA VAL A 90 1.75 -3.44 -3.25
C VAL A 90 2.00 -4.24 -1.98
N THR A 91 1.81 -3.61 -0.82
CA THR A 91 1.73 -4.32 0.47
C THR A 91 0.39 -5.04 0.62
N GLN A 92 -0.69 -4.45 0.09
CA GLN A 92 -2.06 -4.89 0.26
C GLN A 92 -2.92 -4.39 -0.93
N SER A 93 -4.05 -5.04 -1.18
CA SER A 93 -4.90 -4.71 -2.33
C SER A 93 -6.36 -4.99 -2.05
N SER A 94 -7.25 -4.21 -2.66
CA SER A 94 -8.69 -4.38 -2.55
C SER A 94 -9.39 -3.98 -3.85
N PRO A 95 -10.41 -4.72 -4.30
CA PRO A 95 -11.19 -4.39 -5.49
C PRO A 95 -12.04 -3.13 -5.34
N LEU A 96 -12.17 -2.62 -4.11
CA LEU A 96 -12.97 -1.42 -3.79
C LEU A 96 -12.15 -0.12 -3.88
N LYS A 97 -10.87 -0.21 -4.24
CA LYS A 97 -9.94 0.92 -4.27
C LYS A 97 -9.74 1.42 -5.70
N ILE A 98 -9.13 2.60 -5.79
CA ILE A 98 -8.92 3.39 -7.01
C ILE A 98 -7.45 3.82 -7.05
N GLY A 99 -6.96 4.17 -8.23
CA GLY A 99 -5.53 4.48 -8.47
C GLY A 99 -4.83 3.29 -9.11
N LEU A 100 -3.51 3.39 -9.30
CA LEU A 100 -2.74 2.32 -9.94
C LEU A 100 -2.73 1.03 -9.11
N SER A 101 -2.72 1.11 -7.78
CA SER A 101 -2.85 -0.08 -6.91
C SER A 101 -4.19 -0.80 -7.05
N SER A 102 -5.23 -0.15 -7.61
CA SER A 102 -6.50 -0.83 -7.95
C SER A 102 -6.32 -1.91 -9.03
N VAL A 103 -5.33 -1.77 -9.92
CA VAL A 103 -4.99 -2.79 -10.93
C VAL A 103 -4.69 -4.12 -10.23
N VAL A 104 -3.93 -4.08 -9.13
CA VAL A 104 -3.65 -5.28 -8.33
C VAL A 104 -4.92 -5.78 -7.63
N GLY A 105 -5.74 -4.86 -7.09
CA GLY A 105 -7.01 -5.18 -6.45
C GLY A 105 -8.03 -5.88 -7.37
N ARG A 106 -7.90 -5.73 -8.68
CA ARG A 106 -8.72 -6.42 -9.69
C ARG A 106 -8.24 -7.84 -9.98
N LEU A 107 -6.97 -8.14 -9.74
CA LEU A 107 -6.37 -9.46 -9.89
C LEU A 107 -6.50 -10.28 -8.60
N ILE A 108 -6.21 -9.66 -7.46
CA ILE A 108 -6.15 -10.32 -6.16
C ILE A 108 -6.46 -9.34 -5.02
N SER A 109 -7.10 -9.84 -3.97
CA SER A 109 -7.25 -9.12 -2.70
C SER A 109 -6.21 -9.61 -1.71
N ILE A 110 -5.50 -8.68 -1.07
CA ILE A 110 -4.48 -8.97 -0.06
C ILE A 110 -4.78 -8.12 1.15
N SER A 111 -5.01 -8.76 2.29
CA SER A 111 -5.28 -8.07 3.55
C SER A 111 -3.99 -7.45 4.15
N PRO A 112 -4.13 -6.43 5.00
CA PRO A 112 -3.01 -5.87 5.75
C PRO A 112 -2.25 -6.90 6.61
N GLU A 113 -2.91 -7.98 7.04
CA GLU A 113 -2.39 -9.03 7.93
C GLU A 113 -1.64 -10.14 7.21
N GLU A 114 -1.90 -10.34 5.92
CA GLU A 114 -1.24 -11.42 5.17
C GLU A 114 0.26 -11.15 5.06
N GLU A 115 1.11 -12.16 5.28
CA GLU A 115 2.59 -12.03 5.20
C GLU A 115 3.11 -12.03 3.75
N ARG A 116 2.39 -11.34 2.87
CA ARG A 116 2.71 -11.17 1.45
C ARG A 116 2.16 -9.86 0.91
N GLY A 117 2.79 -9.39 -0.16
CA GLY A 117 2.29 -8.38 -1.06
C GLY A 117 2.12 -8.98 -2.45
N ALA A 118 2.08 -8.14 -3.47
CA ALA A 118 2.09 -8.59 -4.86
C ALA A 118 2.95 -7.68 -5.74
N VAL A 119 3.46 -8.27 -6.80
CA VAL A 119 4.17 -7.60 -7.89
C VAL A 119 3.39 -7.84 -9.16
N VAL A 120 3.11 -6.78 -9.89
CA VAL A 120 2.41 -6.84 -11.18
C VAL A 120 3.29 -6.15 -12.21
N GLU A 121 3.71 -6.90 -13.22
CA GLU A 121 4.40 -6.37 -14.40
C GLU A 121 3.37 -6.05 -15.48
N LEU A 122 3.39 -4.82 -15.95
CA LEU A 122 2.52 -4.35 -17.02
C LEU A 122 3.24 -4.48 -18.36
N GLY A 123 2.49 -4.83 -19.40
CA GLY A 123 3.02 -5.03 -20.74
C GLY A 123 2.27 -6.11 -21.51
N GLU A 124 2.75 -6.39 -22.72
CA GLU A 124 2.09 -7.32 -23.63
C GLU A 124 2.26 -8.78 -23.24
N GLY A 125 1.36 -9.64 -23.75
CA GLY A 125 1.48 -11.09 -23.69
C GLY A 125 0.72 -11.79 -22.55
N GLY A 126 0.02 -11.07 -21.68
CA GLY A 126 -0.83 -11.66 -20.64
C GLY A 126 -2.30 -11.21 -20.72
N GLU A 127 -2.92 -10.98 -19.57
CA GLU A 127 -4.36 -10.68 -19.46
C GLU A 127 -4.68 -9.18 -19.46
N MET A 128 -5.94 -8.83 -19.75
CA MET A 128 -6.45 -7.46 -19.72
C MET A 128 -7.35 -7.25 -18.51
N VAL A 129 -7.13 -6.16 -17.79
CA VAL A 129 -7.89 -5.84 -16.58
C VAL A 129 -8.47 -4.44 -16.66
N LYS A 130 -9.78 -4.31 -16.40
CA LYS A 130 -10.45 -3.02 -16.21
C LYS A 130 -10.25 -2.54 -14.77
N ALA A 131 -9.59 -1.40 -14.60
CA ALA A 131 -9.26 -0.84 -13.30
C ALA A 131 -9.66 0.65 -13.21
N PRO A 132 -10.28 1.09 -12.10
CA PRO A 132 -10.55 2.50 -11.85
C PRO A 132 -9.25 3.21 -11.44
N ILE A 133 -8.56 3.83 -12.40
CA ILE A 133 -7.27 4.49 -12.12
C ILE A 133 -7.43 5.91 -11.55
N ALA A 134 -8.60 6.55 -11.75
CA ALA A 134 -8.92 7.86 -11.19
C ALA A 134 -10.45 8.03 -11.06
N PRO A 135 -10.96 9.00 -10.27
CA PRO A 135 -12.40 9.22 -10.16
C PRO A 135 -13.01 9.52 -11.52
N GLY A 136 -13.99 8.72 -11.93
CA GLY A 136 -14.62 8.83 -13.26
C GLY A 136 -13.79 8.30 -14.43
N LEU A 137 -12.63 7.67 -14.18
CA LEU A 137 -11.73 7.11 -15.20
C LEU A 137 -11.47 5.63 -14.96
N VAL A 138 -11.91 4.80 -15.91
CA VAL A 138 -11.67 3.35 -15.93
C VAL A 138 -10.87 3.04 -17.18
N GLU A 139 -9.71 2.42 -16.99
CA GLU A 139 -8.81 2.04 -18.08
C GLU A 139 -8.69 0.53 -18.21
N GLU A 140 -8.41 0.07 -19.43
CA GLU A 140 -8.05 -1.29 -19.74
C GLU A 140 -6.52 -1.44 -19.71
N ILE A 141 -6.02 -2.21 -18.74
CA ILE A 141 -4.58 -2.34 -18.47
C ILE A 141 -4.10 -3.73 -18.88
N LYS A 142 -3.02 -3.78 -19.69
CA LYS A 142 -2.32 -5.01 -20.09
C LYS A 142 -1.42 -5.49 -18.96
N ILE A 143 -1.70 -6.69 -18.43
CA ILE A 143 -0.91 -7.36 -17.41
C ILE A 143 -0.05 -8.42 -18.09
N ARG A 144 1.27 -8.28 -18.00
CA ARG A 144 2.21 -9.28 -18.55
C ARG A 144 2.26 -10.51 -17.67
N ARG A 145 2.44 -10.29 -16.36
CA ARG A 145 2.46 -11.33 -15.33
C ARG A 145 2.30 -10.68 -13.96
N TRP A 146 1.91 -11.48 -12.98
CA TRP A 146 1.93 -11.07 -11.58
C TRP A 146 2.28 -12.25 -10.68
N GLU A 147 2.81 -11.95 -9.51
CA GLU A 147 3.13 -12.94 -8.48
C GLU A 147 3.00 -12.36 -7.07
N PHE A 148 2.91 -13.23 -6.07
CA PHE A 148 3.00 -12.80 -4.68
C PHE A 148 4.43 -12.39 -4.34
N LEU A 149 4.58 -11.33 -3.55
CA LEU A 149 5.84 -10.92 -2.94
C LEU A 149 5.85 -11.39 -1.49
N PRO A 150 6.60 -12.45 -1.11
CA PRO A 150 6.67 -12.87 0.28
C PRO A 150 7.28 -11.79 1.17
N LEU A 151 6.87 -11.77 2.44
CA LEU A 151 7.50 -10.90 3.43
C LEU A 151 9.02 -11.15 3.49
N GLY A 152 9.80 -10.07 3.48
CA GLY A 152 11.27 -10.12 3.48
C GLY A 152 11.91 -10.28 2.11
N ALA A 153 11.14 -10.60 1.07
CA ALA A 153 11.63 -10.71 -0.31
C ALA A 153 11.84 -9.34 -0.97
N SER A 154 12.75 -9.28 -1.94
CA SER A 154 13.10 -8.08 -2.68
C SER A 154 13.03 -8.33 -4.19
N ILE A 155 12.70 -7.30 -4.95
CA ILE A 155 12.70 -7.32 -6.41
C ILE A 155 13.55 -6.18 -6.97
N SER A 156 14.14 -6.39 -8.14
CA SER A 156 14.83 -5.35 -8.91
C SER A 156 13.87 -4.69 -9.88
N LEU A 157 14.12 -3.42 -10.22
CA LEU A 157 13.27 -2.71 -11.18
C LEU A 157 13.50 -3.20 -12.62
N PRO A 158 12.46 -3.21 -13.48
CA PRO A 158 12.58 -3.61 -14.88
C PRO A 158 13.23 -2.57 -15.78
N CYS A 159 13.47 -1.35 -15.29
CA CYS A 159 14.04 -0.24 -16.06
C CYS A 159 15.09 0.55 -15.23
N GLN A 160 16.06 1.14 -15.92
CA GLN A 160 17.13 1.93 -15.31
C GLN A 160 16.89 3.44 -15.35
N ARG A 161 15.86 3.90 -16.07
CA ARG A 161 15.49 5.32 -16.20
C ARG A 161 13.97 5.46 -16.08
N GLY A 162 13.53 6.54 -15.43
CA GLY A 162 12.11 6.76 -15.17
C GLY A 162 11.86 7.33 -13.78
N VAL A 163 10.73 6.95 -13.19
CA VAL A 163 10.27 7.44 -11.89
C VAL A 163 9.75 6.28 -11.05
N LEU A 164 10.12 6.26 -9.77
CA LEU A 164 9.44 5.52 -8.72
C LEU A 164 8.44 6.44 -8.04
N ALA A 165 7.15 6.12 -8.12
CA ALA A 165 6.11 6.80 -7.35
C ALA A 165 5.76 5.96 -6.11
N LEU A 166 5.75 6.59 -4.94
CA LEU A 166 5.50 5.96 -3.64
C LEU A 166 4.21 6.52 -3.05
N ASP A 167 3.24 5.64 -2.79
CA ASP A 167 1.89 5.94 -2.29
C ASP A 167 1.13 7.04 -3.11
N GLY A 168 1.58 7.32 -4.33
CA GLY A 168 1.09 8.42 -5.16
C GLY A 168 1.44 9.83 -4.66
N GLU A 169 2.24 9.96 -3.59
CA GLU A 169 2.56 11.26 -2.96
C GLU A 169 4.00 11.71 -3.22
N ARG A 170 4.93 10.76 -3.36
CA ARG A 170 6.36 11.04 -3.55
C ARG A 170 6.86 10.41 -4.83
N GLU A 171 7.84 11.07 -5.46
CA GLU A 171 8.47 10.60 -6.68
C GLU A 171 9.99 10.61 -6.52
N ILE A 172 10.65 9.54 -6.97
CA ILE A 172 12.12 9.45 -7.08
C ILE A 172 12.47 9.27 -8.56
N ILE A 173 13.36 10.11 -9.05
CA ILE A 173 13.89 9.99 -10.41
C ILE A 173 14.94 8.88 -10.44
N LEU A 174 14.71 7.87 -11.28
CA LEU A 174 15.66 6.79 -11.56
C LEU A 174 16.72 7.29 -12.55
N ARG A 175 17.99 7.14 -12.17
CA ARG A 175 19.12 7.42 -13.06
C ARG A 175 19.86 6.14 -13.43
N GLU A 176 20.44 6.15 -14.61
CA GLU A 176 21.29 5.05 -15.06
C GLU A 176 22.48 4.85 -14.10
N GLY A 177 22.77 3.59 -13.79
CA GLY A 177 23.78 3.21 -12.79
C GLY A 177 23.30 3.22 -11.34
N GLU A 178 22.12 3.78 -11.04
CA GLU A 178 21.47 3.63 -9.73
C GLU A 178 20.62 2.34 -9.74
N ASN A 179 21.13 1.25 -9.16
CA ASN A 179 20.35 0.01 -9.08
C ASN A 179 19.38 0.12 -7.90
N TRP A 180 18.09 0.14 -8.22
CA TRP A 180 17.02 0.20 -7.21
C TRP A 180 16.42 -1.18 -6.98
N GLU A 181 16.15 -1.48 -5.71
CA GLU A 181 15.38 -2.64 -5.28
C GLU A 181 14.21 -2.21 -4.40
N ILE A 182 13.12 -2.97 -4.46
CA ILE A 182 11.94 -2.81 -3.60
C ILE A 182 11.83 -4.05 -2.74
N ARG A 183 11.77 -3.86 -1.41
CA ARG A 183 11.65 -4.93 -0.42
C ARG A 183 10.36 -4.81 0.37
N LEU A 184 9.66 -5.92 0.57
CA LEU A 184 8.51 -5.99 1.49
C LEU A 184 8.99 -6.27 2.91
N GLU A 185 8.60 -5.44 3.87
CA GLU A 185 8.97 -5.57 5.29
C GLU A 185 7.76 -5.33 6.20
N ASP A 186 7.82 -5.81 7.44
CA ASP A 186 6.81 -5.60 8.50
C ASP A 186 7.29 -4.58 9.55
N THR A 187 8.23 -3.72 9.16
CA THR A 187 8.86 -2.71 10.03
C THR A 187 8.10 -1.38 10.00
N GLY A 188 6.90 -1.38 9.44
CA GLY A 188 6.04 -0.21 9.32
C GLY A 188 5.45 0.31 10.63
N PRO A 189 4.63 1.36 10.55
CA PRO A 189 3.96 1.91 11.73
C PRO A 189 3.07 0.87 12.40
N ARG A 190 2.85 1.08 13.70
CA ARG A 190 1.88 0.30 14.47
C ARG A 190 0.50 0.87 14.23
N ARG A 191 -0.44 0.06 13.74
CA ARG A 191 -1.83 0.44 13.48
C ARG A 191 -2.75 -0.29 14.45
N VAL A 192 -3.79 0.41 14.89
CA VAL A 192 -4.88 -0.19 15.68
C VAL A 192 -5.91 -0.77 14.73
N ASP A 193 -6.29 -2.02 14.96
CA ASP A 193 -7.43 -2.72 14.37
C ASP A 193 -8.69 -2.31 15.15
N VAL A 194 -9.41 -1.33 14.60
CA VAL A 194 -10.54 -0.69 15.30
C VAL A 194 -11.74 -1.62 15.37
N GLU A 195 -12.03 -2.36 14.31
CA GLU A 195 -13.12 -3.33 14.29
C GLU A 195 -12.93 -4.40 15.38
N LYS A 196 -11.71 -4.93 15.50
CA LYS A 196 -11.37 -5.89 16.56
C LYS A 196 -11.45 -5.27 17.95
N LEU A 197 -10.99 -4.03 18.12
CA LEU A 197 -11.09 -3.32 19.40
C LEU A 197 -12.55 -3.18 19.83
N MET A 198 -13.42 -2.70 18.95
CA MET A 198 -14.84 -2.50 19.25
C MET A 198 -15.53 -3.83 19.59
N SER A 199 -15.21 -4.90 18.87
CA SER A 199 -15.72 -6.25 19.15
C SER A 199 -15.31 -6.74 20.55
N LEU A 200 -14.03 -6.58 20.92
CA LEU A 200 -13.52 -6.99 22.23
C LEU A 200 -14.09 -6.17 23.39
N VAL A 201 -14.37 -4.88 23.17
CA VAL A 201 -15.02 -4.02 24.16
C VAL A 201 -16.45 -4.48 24.38
N GLN A 202 -17.20 -4.76 23.31
CA GLN A 202 -18.57 -5.27 23.39
C GLN A 202 -18.64 -6.57 24.22
N GLU A 203 -17.78 -7.54 23.93
CA GLU A 203 -17.71 -8.81 24.68
C GLU A 203 -17.43 -8.60 26.18
N ARG A 204 -16.63 -7.60 26.54
CA ARG A 204 -16.36 -7.24 27.95
C ARG A 204 -17.48 -6.46 28.61
N SER A 205 -18.19 -5.61 27.88
CA SER A 205 -19.33 -4.85 28.41
C SER A 205 -20.51 -5.76 28.76
N VAL A 206 -20.59 -6.98 28.21
CA VAL A 206 -21.55 -8.02 28.66
C VAL A 206 -21.16 -8.61 30.04
N ILE A 207 -19.90 -8.45 30.48
CA ILE A 207 -19.37 -9.00 31.75
C ILE A 207 -19.42 -7.96 32.90
N ASN A 208 -19.59 -6.67 32.59
CA ASN A 208 -19.73 -5.59 33.59
C ASN A 208 -21.17 -5.04 33.65
N GLY A 209 -22.17 -5.92 33.54
CA GLY A 209 -23.56 -5.64 33.88
C GLY A 209 -23.84 -5.87 35.36
#